data_AF-A0A0C4EYZ7-F1
#
_entry.id   AF-A0A0C4EYZ7-F1
#
_cell.length_a   1.000
_cell.length_b   1.000
_cell.length_c   1.000
_cell.angle_alpha   90.00
_cell.angle_beta   90.00
_cell.angle_gamma   90.00
#
_symmetry.space_group_name_H-M   'P 1'
#
loop_
_entity.id
_entity.type
_entity.pdbx_description
1 polymer ?
#
loop_
_entity_poly.entity_id
_entity_poly.type
_entity_poly.pdbx_seq_one_letter_code
_entity_poly.pdbx_strand_id
1 'polypeptide(L)'
;MADITAEASGAVGARRVKIKPQDKGLCFDGTHVERFLADYQLSADLDGALEFDMAQQVRFFVRKSQFKDVLETLDGYDPPNWKSLKAAMVAYWGQVDTARFTLPDLEGLVQSWISKGGVTSVVDYQDFRRVWEPIQSYLLRKAHIDSVEEVRTLYYRSLSPGVQERVRDHLIKAKTMITTLDNRFKLPNFEILKTAVAEVMKGQTA
;
A
#
# COMPACT_ATOMS: atom_id res chain seq x y z
N MET A 1 35.98 22.10 61.65
CA MET A 1 34.91 22.36 60.67
C MET A 1 34.90 21.19 59.71
N ALA A 2 33.89 20.33 59.85
CA ALA A 2 33.52 19.33 58.86
C ALA A 2 32.67 20.03 57.78
N ASP A 3 32.80 19.65 56.52
CA ASP A 3 31.76 18.81 55.92
C ASP A 3 32.24 18.13 54.63
N ILE A 4 31.90 16.85 54.53
CA ILE A 4 32.04 15.99 53.36
C ILE A 4 30.66 15.95 52.73
N THR A 5 30.55 16.20 51.43
CA THR A 5 29.47 15.60 50.63
C THR A 5 29.93 15.45 49.19
N ALA A 6 30.31 14.22 48.88
CA ALA A 6 30.13 13.66 47.56
C ALA A 6 28.62 13.60 47.26
N GLU A 7 28.17 14.28 46.22
CA GLU A 7 26.88 13.95 45.60
C GLU A 7 27.14 13.02 44.42
N ALA A 8 26.91 11.74 44.69
CA ALA A 8 26.68 10.74 43.67
C ALA A 8 25.48 11.20 42.81
N SER A 9 25.74 11.63 41.57
CA SER A 9 24.69 11.76 40.57
C SER A 9 24.22 10.34 40.21
N GLY A 10 23.21 9.89 40.96
CA GLY A 10 22.53 8.64 40.71
C GLY A 10 21.99 8.65 39.29
N ALA A 11 22.47 7.70 38.49
CA ALA A 11 21.82 7.32 37.25
C ALA A 11 20.38 6.90 37.58
N VAL A 12 19.43 7.82 37.43
CA VAL A 12 18.01 7.49 37.32
C VAL A 12 17.92 6.66 36.05
N GLY A 13 17.93 5.33 36.20
CA GLY A 13 17.71 4.42 35.09
C GLY A 13 16.39 4.79 34.44
N ALA A 14 16.46 5.49 33.30
CA ALA A 14 15.29 5.88 32.54
C ALA A 14 14.45 4.62 32.32
N ARG A 15 13.21 4.63 32.82
CA ARG A 15 12.30 3.50 32.74
C ARG A 15 12.07 3.19 31.25
N ARG A 16 12.73 2.15 30.75
CA ARG A 16 12.61 1.74 29.34
C ARG A 16 11.17 1.33 29.05
N VAL A 17 10.60 1.93 28.02
CA VAL A 17 9.23 1.64 27.59
C VAL A 17 9.26 0.54 26.55
N LYS A 18 8.63 -0.60 26.83
CA LYS A 18 8.52 -1.69 25.85
C LYS A 18 7.49 -1.32 24.79
N ILE A 19 7.92 -1.25 23.53
CA ILE A 19 7.04 -0.99 22.39
C ILE A 19 6.32 -2.30 22.03
N LYS A 20 4.99 -2.23 21.93
CA LYS A 20 4.11 -3.33 21.55
C LYS A 20 3.49 -3.00 20.19
N PRO A 21 3.57 -3.91 19.21
CA PRO A 21 2.91 -3.68 17.94
C PRO A 21 1.39 -3.66 18.12
N GLN A 22 0.73 -2.62 17.62
CA GLN A 22 -0.75 -2.58 17.57
C GLN A 22 -1.30 -3.61 16.57
N ASP A 23 -0.59 -3.80 15.46
CA ASP A 23 -0.81 -4.91 14.53
C ASP A 23 0.14 -6.06 14.86
N LYS A 24 -0.40 -7.22 15.30
CA LYS A 24 0.41 -8.41 15.63
C LYS A 24 1.29 -8.88 14.46
N GLY A 25 0.99 -8.47 13.23
CA GLY A 25 1.78 -8.73 12.04
C GLY A 25 2.96 -7.79 11.81
N LEU A 26 3.06 -6.66 12.53
CA LEU A 26 4.05 -5.61 12.29
C LEU A 26 5.47 -6.16 12.35
N CYS A 27 6.11 -6.24 11.19
CA CYS A 27 7.50 -6.60 11.06
C CYS A 27 8.11 -6.01 9.79
N PHE A 28 9.42 -5.80 9.82
CA PHE A 28 10.20 -5.48 8.66
C PHE A 28 10.70 -6.75 7.97
N ASP A 29 10.44 -6.83 6.67
CA ASP A 29 10.78 -7.95 5.79
C ASP A 29 11.74 -7.54 4.65
N GLY A 30 12.34 -6.36 4.76
CA GLY A 30 13.25 -5.80 3.75
C GLY A 30 12.59 -4.90 2.71
N THR A 31 11.26 -4.78 2.74
CA THR A 31 10.47 -3.97 1.81
C THR A 31 9.68 -2.88 2.53
N HIS A 32 9.20 -1.87 1.78
CA HIS A 32 8.30 -0.82 2.29
C HIS A 32 8.80 -0.12 3.57
N VAL A 33 10.10 0.18 3.66
CA VAL A 33 10.75 0.65 4.90
C VAL A 33 10.09 1.88 5.51
N GLU A 34 9.63 2.84 4.70
CA GLU A 34 8.97 4.06 5.20
C GLU A 34 7.65 3.74 5.91
N ARG A 35 6.88 2.78 5.38
CA ARG A 35 5.62 2.33 5.99
C ARG A 35 5.89 1.60 7.30
N PHE A 36 6.84 0.67 7.28
CA PHE A 36 7.26 -0.02 8.49
C PHE A 36 7.67 0.98 9.59
N LEU A 37 8.49 1.98 9.25
CA LEU A 37 8.94 3.02 10.18
C LEU A 37 7.78 3.88 10.70
N ALA A 38 6.79 4.20 9.86
CA ALA A 38 5.60 4.93 10.28
C ALA A 38 4.73 4.14 11.26
N ASP A 39 4.45 2.86 10.96
CA ASP A 39 3.63 1.98 11.80
C ASP A 39 4.34 1.65 13.14
N TYR A 40 5.67 1.49 13.10
CA TYR A 40 6.51 1.33 14.29
C TYR A 40 6.52 2.58 15.15
N GLN A 41 6.69 3.76 14.55
CA GLN A 41 6.68 5.03 15.28
C GLN A 41 5.32 5.31 15.91
N LEU A 42 4.22 5.04 15.20
CA LEU A 42 2.88 5.13 15.78
C LEU A 42 2.72 4.21 17.00
N SER A 43 3.24 2.98 16.92
CA SER A 43 3.19 2.05 18.05
C SER A 43 4.01 2.56 19.25
N ALA A 44 5.20 3.13 18.99
CA ALA A 44 6.04 3.74 20.00
C ALA A 44 5.37 4.93 20.69
N ASP A 45 4.78 5.83 19.90
CA ASP A 45 4.07 7.03 20.39
C ASP A 45 2.88 6.64 21.28
N LEU A 46 2.12 5.62 20.88
CA LEU A 46 0.99 5.09 21.65
C LEU A 46 1.40 4.48 22.99
N ASP A 47 2.57 3.86 23.05
CA ASP A 47 3.12 3.29 24.30
C ASP A 47 3.88 4.34 25.14
N GLY A 48 4.08 5.56 24.62
CA GLY A 48 4.85 6.62 25.27
C GLY A 48 6.36 6.38 25.27
N ALA A 49 6.86 5.63 24.28
CA ALA A 49 8.28 5.31 24.16
C ALA A 49 9.08 6.50 23.63
N LEU A 50 10.32 6.64 24.12
CA LEU A 50 11.23 7.69 23.64
C LEU A 50 12.02 7.19 22.43
N GLU A 51 12.61 8.12 21.67
CA GLU A 51 13.48 7.80 20.54
C GLU A 51 14.61 6.81 20.90
N PHE A 52 15.16 6.91 22.10
CA PHE A 52 16.16 5.95 22.60
C PHE A 52 15.61 4.52 22.74
N ASP A 53 14.36 4.36 23.18
CA ASP A 53 13.68 3.07 23.23
C ASP A 53 13.44 2.53 21.81
N MET A 54 13.05 3.43 20.89
CA MET A 54 12.80 3.09 19.49
C MET A 54 14.04 2.53 18.79
N ALA A 55 15.19 3.20 18.92
CA ALA A 55 16.45 2.76 18.32
C ALA A 55 16.90 1.40 18.86
N GLN A 56 16.72 1.13 20.16
CA GLN A 56 17.12 -0.14 20.75
C GLN A 56 16.20 -1.32 20.41
N GLN A 57 14.91 -1.05 20.24
CA GLN A 57 13.90 -2.10 20.12
C GLN A 57 13.54 -2.45 18.67
N VAL A 58 13.89 -1.61 17.69
CA VAL A 58 13.50 -1.82 16.28
C VAL A 58 13.97 -3.18 15.74
N ARG A 59 15.11 -3.70 16.22
CA ARG A 59 15.62 -5.04 15.85
C ARG A 59 14.67 -6.19 16.18
N PHE A 60 13.80 -6.04 17.18
CA PHE A 60 12.80 -7.06 17.55
C PHE A 60 11.63 -7.11 16.56
N PHE A 61 11.48 -6.07 15.75
CA PHE A 61 10.46 -5.97 14.72
C PHE A 61 11.01 -6.38 13.35
N VAL A 62 12.23 -6.93 13.27
CA VAL A 62 12.82 -7.47 12.03
C VAL A 62 12.76 -9.00 12.06
N ARG A 63 12.19 -9.63 11.02
CA ARG A 63 11.99 -11.10 11.01
C ARG A 63 13.22 -11.90 10.55
N LYS A 64 13.84 -11.55 9.42
CA LYS A 64 14.94 -12.34 8.83
C LYS A 64 16.31 -11.87 9.35
N SER A 65 17.22 -12.82 9.60
CA SER A 65 18.58 -12.54 10.09
C SER A 65 19.34 -11.58 9.16
N GLN A 66 19.29 -11.81 7.85
CA GLN A 66 19.96 -10.95 6.87
C GLN A 66 19.63 -9.45 7.01
N PHE A 67 18.40 -9.10 7.42
CA PHE A 67 18.02 -7.70 7.61
C PHE A 67 18.44 -7.16 8.98
N LYS A 68 18.56 -8.02 9.99
CA LYS A 68 19.16 -7.66 11.27
C LYS A 68 20.64 -7.39 11.10
N ASP A 69 21.35 -8.26 10.36
CA ASP A 69 22.77 -8.10 10.10
C ASP A 69 23.05 -6.76 9.40
N VAL A 70 22.24 -6.39 8.40
CA VAL A 70 22.33 -5.06 7.78
C VAL A 70 21.98 -3.96 8.78
N LEU A 71 20.88 -4.08 9.54
CA LEU A 71 20.44 -3.08 10.51
C LEU A 71 21.53 -2.77 11.54
N GLU A 72 22.28 -3.78 11.98
CA GLU A 72 23.39 -3.65 12.94
C GLU A 72 24.58 -2.84 12.38
N THR A 73 24.71 -2.75 11.05
CA THR A 73 25.75 -1.95 10.38
C THR A 73 25.34 -0.51 10.12
N LEU A 74 24.07 -0.14 10.34
CA LEU A 74 23.57 1.19 10.01
C LEU A 74 23.94 2.23 11.07
N ASP A 75 24.20 3.45 10.60
CA ASP A 75 24.45 4.60 11.47
C ASP A 75 23.29 4.79 12.47
N GLY A 76 23.63 5.02 13.75
CA GLY A 76 22.65 5.14 14.83
C GLY A 76 22.09 3.83 15.39
N TYR A 77 22.59 2.67 14.97
CA TYR A 77 22.27 1.41 15.66
C TYR A 77 23.03 1.29 16.98
N ASP A 78 24.36 1.45 16.95
CA ASP A 78 25.22 1.48 18.13
C ASP A 78 26.25 2.62 18.00
N PRO A 79 26.21 3.66 18.86
CA PRO A 79 25.23 3.87 19.94
C PRO A 79 23.82 4.17 19.42
N PRO A 80 22.75 3.80 20.16
CA PRO A 80 21.38 4.00 19.72
C PRO A 80 21.02 5.47 19.49
N ASN A 81 20.73 5.82 18.24
CA ASN A 81 20.22 7.13 17.83
C ASN A 81 19.13 6.96 16.78
N TRP A 82 17.87 7.19 17.17
CA TRP A 82 16.73 6.93 16.29
C TRP A 82 16.75 7.76 15.01
N LYS A 83 17.14 9.03 15.11
CA LYS A 83 17.15 9.94 13.95
C LYS A 83 18.15 9.47 12.89
N SER A 84 19.37 9.14 13.29
CA SER A 84 20.39 8.55 12.40
C SER A 84 19.94 7.21 11.85
N LEU A 85 19.46 6.31 12.72
CA LEU A 85 19.04 4.96 12.33
C LEU A 85 17.89 5.00 11.33
N LYS A 86 16.84 5.79 11.60
CA LYS A 86 15.71 5.99 10.68
C LYS A 86 16.19 6.50 9.32
N ALA A 87 17.09 7.48 9.28
CA ALA A 87 17.62 8.02 8.04
C ALA A 87 18.44 6.97 7.27
N ALA A 88 19.29 6.20 7.96
CA ALA A 88 20.10 5.14 7.37
C ALA A 88 19.23 3.99 6.82
N MET A 89 18.17 3.61 7.55
CA MET A 89 17.20 2.62 7.09
C MET A 89 16.50 3.05 5.79
N VAL A 90 16.08 4.33 5.71
CA VAL A 90 15.48 4.89 4.49
C VAL A 90 16.50 4.99 3.36
N ALA A 91 17.76 5.36 3.64
CA ALA A 91 18.79 5.44 2.61
C ALA A 91 19.11 4.05 2.02
N TYR A 92 19.18 3.01 2.87
CA TYR A 92 19.52 1.66 2.44
C TYR A 92 18.34 0.95 1.74
N TRP A 93 17.14 0.98 2.35
CA TRP A 93 15.97 0.24 1.87
C TRP A 93 14.94 1.08 1.12
N GLY A 94 14.96 2.40 1.29
CA GLY A 94 13.98 3.30 0.65
C GLY A 94 14.17 3.45 -0.86
N GLN A 95 15.36 3.12 -1.37
CA GLN A 95 15.60 3.06 -2.82
C GLN A 95 14.97 1.83 -3.48
N VAL A 96 14.69 0.77 -2.71
CA VAL A 96 14.25 -0.53 -3.27
C VAL A 96 12.72 -0.63 -3.38
N ASP A 97 11.93 0.10 -2.59
CA ASP A 97 10.48 -0.13 -2.58
C ASP A 97 9.65 1.07 -2.07
N THR A 98 9.32 2.00 -2.97
CA THR A 98 8.53 3.22 -2.66
C THR A 98 7.05 3.11 -3.03
N ALA A 99 6.66 2.09 -3.81
CA ALA A 99 5.30 1.99 -4.36
C ALA A 99 4.46 0.98 -3.57
N ARG A 100 3.55 1.46 -2.72
CA ARG A 100 2.55 0.63 -1.99
C ARG A 100 1.70 -0.21 -2.94
N PHE A 101 1.47 0.29 -4.14
CA PHE A 101 0.90 -0.43 -5.25
C PHE A 101 1.57 0.02 -6.54
N THR A 102 1.73 -0.91 -7.46
CA THR A 102 2.36 -0.73 -8.76
C THR A 102 1.35 -1.04 -9.89
N LEU A 103 1.65 -0.62 -11.11
CA LEU A 103 0.84 -1.02 -12.27
C LEU A 103 0.78 -2.56 -12.43
N PRO A 104 1.87 -3.32 -12.25
CA PRO A 104 1.83 -4.78 -12.16
C PRO A 104 0.86 -5.36 -11.12
N ASP A 105 0.67 -4.72 -9.95
CA ASP A 105 -0.31 -5.19 -8.97
C ASP A 105 -1.74 -5.09 -9.52
N LEU A 106 -2.03 -4.01 -10.25
CA LEU A 106 -3.32 -3.83 -10.92
C LEU A 106 -3.50 -4.84 -12.06
N GLU A 107 -2.46 -5.10 -12.84
CA GLU A 107 -2.47 -6.14 -13.89
C GLU A 107 -2.67 -7.53 -13.29
N GLY A 108 -1.98 -7.85 -12.19
CA GLY A 108 -2.12 -9.10 -11.44
C GLY A 108 -3.53 -9.29 -10.90
N LEU A 109 -4.16 -8.23 -10.36
CA LEU A 109 -5.57 -8.25 -9.97
C LEU A 109 -6.46 -8.62 -11.17
N VAL A 110 -6.28 -7.97 -12.32
CA VAL A 110 -7.07 -8.26 -13.53
C VAL A 110 -6.88 -9.70 -13.99
N GLN A 111 -5.65 -10.19 -14.03
CA GLN A 111 -5.37 -11.58 -14.40
C GLN A 111 -6.01 -12.58 -13.44
N SER A 112 -6.04 -12.27 -12.14
CA SER A 112 -6.73 -13.10 -11.14
C SER A 112 -8.24 -13.18 -11.35
N TRP A 113 -8.86 -12.13 -11.90
CA TRP A 113 -10.28 -12.15 -12.28
C TRP A 113 -10.50 -12.87 -13.60
N ILE A 114 -9.68 -12.58 -14.62
CA ILE A 114 -9.75 -13.25 -15.93
C ILE A 114 -9.65 -14.77 -15.77
N SER A 115 -8.70 -15.26 -14.97
CA SER A 115 -8.52 -16.69 -14.71
C SER A 115 -9.71 -17.36 -14.01
N LYS A 116 -10.56 -16.60 -13.31
CA LYS A 116 -11.81 -17.08 -12.69
C LYS A 116 -13.04 -16.96 -13.60
N GLY A 117 -12.86 -16.53 -14.86
CA GLY A 117 -13.95 -16.28 -15.81
C GLY A 117 -14.39 -14.82 -15.91
N GLY A 118 -13.68 -13.91 -15.22
CA GLY A 118 -13.99 -12.49 -15.14
C GLY A 118 -15.03 -12.17 -14.07
N VAL A 119 -15.26 -10.87 -13.85
CA VAL A 119 -16.37 -10.39 -13.00
C VAL A 119 -17.69 -10.73 -13.69
N THR A 120 -18.55 -11.53 -13.07
CA THR A 120 -19.81 -12.02 -13.67
C THR A 120 -21.08 -11.50 -12.99
N SER A 121 -21.00 -11.20 -11.69
CA SER A 121 -22.14 -10.84 -10.85
C SER A 121 -21.96 -9.48 -10.16
N VAL A 122 -23.02 -8.97 -9.55
CA VAL A 122 -22.97 -7.76 -8.70
C VAL A 122 -22.06 -7.96 -7.50
N VAL A 123 -22.06 -9.16 -6.90
CA VAL A 123 -21.19 -9.48 -5.77
C VAL A 123 -19.73 -9.46 -6.21
N ASP A 124 -19.42 -10.13 -7.34
CA ASP A 124 -18.07 -10.10 -7.93
C ASP A 124 -17.62 -8.66 -8.20
N TYR A 125 -18.53 -7.82 -8.70
CA TYR A 125 -18.22 -6.45 -9.04
C TYR A 125 -17.89 -5.60 -7.80
N GLN A 126 -18.60 -5.83 -6.70
CA GLN A 126 -18.30 -5.19 -5.42
C GLN A 126 -16.94 -5.64 -4.88
N ASP A 127 -16.65 -6.95 -4.93
CA ASP A 127 -15.37 -7.51 -4.49
C ASP A 127 -14.19 -7.01 -5.33
N PHE A 128 -14.38 -6.95 -6.65
CA PHE A 128 -13.41 -6.38 -7.57
C PHE A 128 -13.13 -4.90 -7.25
N ARG A 129 -14.18 -4.07 -7.11
CA ARG A 129 -14.03 -2.64 -6.81
C ARG A 129 -13.34 -2.39 -5.47
N ARG A 130 -13.61 -3.21 -4.45
CA ARG A 130 -12.99 -3.10 -3.12
C ARG A 130 -11.46 -3.17 -3.17
N VAL A 131 -10.89 -3.87 -4.15
CA VAL A 131 -9.44 -3.97 -4.35
C VAL A 131 -8.95 -3.02 -5.42
N TRP A 132 -9.67 -2.88 -6.54
CA TRP A 132 -9.28 -2.03 -7.66
C TRP A 132 -9.21 -0.54 -7.29
N GLU A 133 -10.22 -0.01 -6.59
CA GLU A 133 -10.32 1.43 -6.33
C GLU A 133 -9.16 1.97 -5.48
N PRO A 134 -8.77 1.33 -4.36
CA PRO A 134 -7.59 1.75 -3.60
C PRO A 134 -6.28 1.73 -4.40
N ILE A 135 -6.10 0.73 -5.27
CA ILE A 135 -4.90 0.61 -6.12
C ILE A 135 -4.87 1.76 -7.14
N GLN A 136 -5.93 1.93 -7.92
CA GLN A 136 -6.03 3.00 -8.91
C GLN A 136 -5.83 4.38 -8.28
N SER A 137 -6.49 4.66 -7.15
CA SER A 137 -6.33 5.93 -6.44
C SER A 137 -4.90 6.18 -5.97
N TYR A 138 -4.19 5.13 -5.53
CA TYR A 138 -2.77 5.25 -5.16
C TYR A 138 -1.90 5.57 -6.37
N LEU A 139 -2.06 4.82 -7.48
CA LEU A 139 -1.28 5.01 -8.69
C LEU A 139 -1.42 6.43 -9.23
N LEU A 140 -2.64 6.96 -9.28
CA LEU A 140 -2.89 8.33 -9.72
C LEU A 140 -2.28 9.36 -8.76
N ARG A 141 -2.47 9.18 -7.45
CA ARG A 141 -1.95 10.12 -6.43
C ARG A 141 -0.42 10.17 -6.39
N LYS A 142 0.23 9.07 -6.73
CA LYS A 142 1.70 8.95 -6.75
C LYS A 142 2.31 9.14 -8.13
N ALA A 143 1.52 9.57 -9.11
CA ALA A 143 1.96 9.78 -10.50
C ALA A 143 2.63 8.53 -11.10
N HIS A 144 2.17 7.34 -10.71
CA HIS A 144 2.52 6.09 -11.40
C HIS A 144 1.70 5.90 -12.67
N ILE A 145 0.57 6.60 -12.78
CA ILE A 145 -0.19 6.81 -14.02
C ILE A 145 -0.52 8.31 -14.09
N ASP A 146 -0.51 8.89 -15.28
CA ASP A 146 -0.88 10.29 -15.52
C ASP A 146 -2.40 10.46 -15.52
N SER A 147 -3.14 9.41 -15.89
CA SER A 147 -4.60 9.43 -15.86
C SER A 147 -5.25 8.05 -15.70
N VAL A 148 -6.52 8.05 -15.30
CA VAL A 148 -7.35 6.84 -15.24
C VAL A 148 -7.61 6.21 -16.61
N GLU A 149 -7.35 6.93 -17.71
CA GLU A 149 -7.52 6.41 -19.07
C GLU A 149 -6.51 5.30 -19.39
N GLU A 150 -5.33 5.31 -18.76
CA GLU A 150 -4.30 4.28 -18.96
C GLU A 150 -4.76 2.90 -18.48
N VAL A 151 -5.56 2.87 -17.40
CA VAL A 151 -6.06 1.63 -16.80
C VAL A 151 -7.43 1.22 -17.34
N ARG A 152 -8.00 1.98 -18.29
CA ARG A 152 -9.33 1.74 -18.87
C ARG A 152 -9.47 0.35 -19.49
N THR A 153 -8.49 -0.05 -20.29
CA THR A 153 -8.50 -1.34 -20.97
C THR A 153 -8.39 -2.48 -19.96
N LEU A 154 -7.58 -2.31 -18.92
CA LEU A 154 -7.43 -3.27 -17.82
C LEU A 154 -8.75 -3.46 -17.07
N TYR A 155 -9.43 -2.36 -16.74
CA TYR A 155 -10.74 -2.39 -16.09
C TYR A 155 -11.77 -3.16 -16.92
N TYR A 156 -11.89 -2.85 -18.22
CA TYR A 156 -12.82 -3.54 -19.11
C TYR A 156 -12.53 -5.04 -19.23
N ARG A 157 -11.25 -5.41 -19.33
CA ARG A 157 -10.82 -6.82 -19.47
C ARG A 157 -11.07 -7.66 -18.23
N SER A 158 -11.19 -7.05 -17.05
CA SER A 158 -11.52 -7.77 -15.81
C SER A 158 -12.92 -8.40 -15.83
N LEU A 159 -13.82 -7.86 -16.67
CA LEU A 159 -15.20 -8.32 -16.79
C LEU A 159 -15.29 -9.61 -17.60
N SER A 160 -16.25 -10.46 -17.27
CA SER A 160 -16.51 -11.66 -18.08
C SER A 160 -16.96 -11.30 -19.50
N PRO A 161 -16.76 -12.16 -20.51
CA PRO A 161 -17.20 -11.90 -21.88
C PRO A 161 -18.69 -11.54 -21.99
N GLY A 162 -19.55 -12.22 -21.22
CA GLY A 162 -21.00 -11.94 -21.20
C GLY A 162 -21.36 -10.61 -20.53
N VAL A 163 -20.55 -10.13 -19.57
CA VAL A 163 -20.72 -8.76 -19.04
C VAL A 163 -20.21 -7.73 -20.04
N GLN A 164 -19.06 -7.98 -20.68
CA GLN A 164 -18.49 -7.11 -21.70
C GLN A 164 -19.47 -6.85 -22.85
N GLU A 165 -20.16 -7.90 -23.33
CA GLU A 165 -21.19 -7.78 -24.36
C GLU A 165 -22.36 -6.90 -23.91
N ARG A 166 -22.92 -7.13 -22.71
CA ARG A 166 -24.00 -6.30 -22.18
C ARG A 166 -23.60 -4.85 -21.96
N VAL A 167 -22.35 -4.60 -21.56
CA VAL A 167 -21.79 -3.24 -21.46
C VAL A 167 -21.72 -2.60 -22.85
N ARG A 168 -21.28 -3.34 -23.87
CA ARG A 168 -21.28 -2.84 -25.25
C ARG A 168 -22.68 -2.48 -25.72
N ASP A 169 -23.67 -3.34 -25.49
CA ASP A 169 -25.07 -3.09 -25.86
C ASP A 169 -25.63 -1.86 -25.13
N HIS A 170 -25.30 -1.71 -23.85
CA HIS A 170 -25.69 -0.53 -23.08
C HIS A 170 -25.08 0.76 -23.67
N LEU A 171 -23.80 0.75 -24.03
CA LEU A 171 -23.12 1.90 -24.64
C LEU A 171 -23.69 2.26 -26.02
N ILE A 172 -24.10 1.26 -26.82
CA ILE A 172 -24.78 1.47 -28.10
C ILE A 172 -26.14 2.16 -27.86
N LYS A 173 -26.95 1.62 -26.95
CA LYS A 173 -28.27 2.18 -26.61
C LYS A 173 -28.18 3.59 -26.05
N ALA A 174 -27.16 3.85 -25.23
CA ALA A 174 -26.89 5.17 -24.65
C ALA A 174 -26.26 6.16 -25.65
N LYS A 175 -25.93 5.73 -26.88
CA LYS A 175 -25.22 6.54 -27.90
C LYS A 175 -23.88 7.10 -27.41
N THR A 176 -23.24 6.43 -26.47
CA THR A 176 -21.92 6.79 -25.93
C THR A 176 -20.79 5.91 -26.48
N MET A 177 -21.13 4.97 -27.37
CA MET A 177 -20.14 4.17 -28.09
C MET A 177 -19.31 5.04 -29.04
N ILE A 178 -17.98 4.87 -28.99
CA ILE A 178 -17.06 5.50 -29.93
C ILE A 178 -16.64 4.46 -30.96
N THR A 179 -16.73 4.80 -32.24
CA THR A 179 -16.18 4.00 -33.34
C THR A 179 -14.92 4.65 -33.87
N THR A 180 -13.93 3.83 -34.24
CA THR A 180 -12.79 4.29 -35.03
C THR A 180 -13.21 4.58 -36.47
N LEU A 181 -12.33 5.21 -37.26
CA LEU A 181 -12.57 5.49 -38.68
C LEU A 181 -12.80 4.23 -39.52
N ASP A 182 -12.29 3.08 -39.08
CA ASP A 182 -12.52 1.75 -39.66
C ASP A 182 -13.66 0.97 -38.97
N ASN A 183 -14.58 1.66 -38.29
CA ASN A 183 -15.76 1.11 -37.62
C ASN A 183 -15.48 0.05 -36.54
N ARG A 184 -14.29 0.06 -35.93
CA ARG A 184 -13.99 -0.79 -34.76
C ARG A 184 -14.46 -0.13 -33.48
N PHE A 185 -14.88 -0.96 -32.54
CA PHE A 185 -15.26 -0.53 -31.21
C PHE A 185 -14.07 0.08 -30.47
N LYS A 186 -14.22 1.33 -30.03
CA LYS A 186 -13.29 2.01 -29.13
C LYS A 186 -13.99 2.23 -27.79
N LEU A 187 -13.30 1.88 -26.70
CA LEU A 187 -13.81 2.16 -25.36
C LEU A 187 -14.00 3.68 -25.18
N PRO A 188 -15.12 4.12 -24.58
CA PRO A 188 -15.34 5.52 -24.25
C PRO A 188 -14.36 6.00 -23.17
N ASN A 189 -14.48 7.23 -22.68
CA ASN A 189 -13.68 7.64 -21.52
C ASN A 189 -13.97 6.75 -20.30
N PHE A 190 -13.04 6.74 -19.33
CA PHE A 190 -13.09 5.84 -18.18
C PHE A 190 -14.37 6.03 -17.36
N GLU A 191 -14.83 7.26 -17.17
CA GLU A 191 -16.03 7.55 -16.36
C GLU A 191 -17.33 7.04 -17.01
N ILE A 192 -17.48 7.22 -18.34
CA ILE A 192 -18.61 6.66 -19.09
C ILE A 192 -18.57 5.13 -19.02
N LEU A 193 -17.39 4.53 -19.19
CA LEU A 193 -17.23 3.09 -19.08
C LEU A 193 -17.61 2.59 -17.68
N LYS A 194 -17.08 3.21 -16.63
CA LYS A 194 -17.34 2.83 -15.23
C LYS A 194 -18.83 2.93 -14.91
N THR A 195 -19.49 3.98 -15.40
CA THR A 195 -20.94 4.18 -15.26
C THR A 195 -21.73 3.08 -15.97
N ALA A 196 -21.41 2.79 -17.23
CA ALA A 196 -22.08 1.75 -18.00
C ALA A 196 -21.95 0.36 -17.34
N VAL A 197 -20.77 0.03 -16.81
CA VAL A 197 -20.55 -1.21 -16.05
C VAL A 197 -21.43 -1.23 -14.80
N ALA A 198 -21.47 -0.14 -14.03
CA ALA A 198 -22.31 -0.07 -12.83
C ALA A 198 -23.81 -0.28 -13.14
N GLU A 199 -24.31 0.31 -14.22
CA GLU A 199 -25.71 0.14 -14.65
C GLU A 199 -26.00 -1.29 -15.12
N VAL A 200 -25.10 -1.90 -15.89
CA VAL A 200 -25.23 -3.32 -16.30
C VAL A 200 -25.23 -4.27 -15.10
N MET A 201 -24.44 -3.96 -14.07
CA MET A 201 -24.43 -4.76 -12.84
C MET A 201 -25.73 -4.59 -12.05
N LYS A 202 -26.21 -3.35 -11.83
CA LYS A 202 -27.52 -3.11 -11.18
C LYS A 202 -28.68 -3.82 -11.87
N GLY A 203 -28.65 -3.90 -13.20
CA GLY A 203 -29.68 -4.60 -13.99
C GLY A 203 -29.70 -6.13 -13.81
N GLN A 204 -28.70 -6.74 -13.15
CA GLN A 204 -28.69 -8.19 -12.86
C GLN A 204 -29.48 -8.59 -11.61
N THR A 205 -29.78 -7.63 -10.73
CA THR A 205 -30.51 -7.88 -9.49
C THR A 205 -32.04 -7.76 -9.64
N ALA A 206 -32.52 -7.53 -10.86
CA ALA A 206 -33.93 -7.33 -11.20
C ALA A 206 -34.51 -8.52 -11.99
#